data_AF-A0A535XEQ8-F1
#
_entry.id   AF-A0A535XEQ8-F1
#
_cell.length_a   1.000
_cell.length_b   1.000
_cell.length_c   1.000
_cell.angle_alpha   90.00
_cell.angle_beta   90.00
_cell.angle_gamma   90.00
#
_symmetry.space_group_name_H-M   'P 1'
#
loop_
_entity.id
_entity.type
_entity.pdbx_description
1 polymer ?
#
loop_
_entity_poly.entity_id
_entity_poly.type
_entity_poly.pdbx_seq_one_letter_code
_entity_poly.pdbx_strand_id
1 'polypeptide(L)'
;MREAHHGRRRSGLRTPACRAPAGAAFLRALAPHPARGGTASSRRRAEERGPRRSAARGSPHRRRRCVPRGCDPPRIDHSDRGLRPRAPGVRAGRSPLDGYHGRDVASRTYRAEAIVLKTNDFAEADRILVLFTRHFGKVRVVAKGIRRATSRMAGHAEPLTHATYQLARGRELDVLTGAEARAIYPDMRDDLALIAAGWYVAELVDRFTADRVPSAPLFDLLETSLRALDAGIHAPTVCRWFDLHLLDRSGFRPELGECAQCRTALAEVTNAWEPAAGGAICTGCASRLPYVAPLTVRALKSLRYLLVSDLDSASRLRLDAPLTSELDRHLRGFLRYVLDRDISTTHLMDELRTLPHPAPVS
;
A
#
# COMPACT_ATOMS: atom_id res chain seq x y z
N MET A 1 -7.26 -49.21 -56.50
CA MET A 1 -8.60 -49.82 -56.24
C MET A 1 -8.50 -50.57 -54.93
N ARG A 2 -9.39 -50.30 -53.97
CA ARG A 2 -9.63 -51.01 -52.69
C ARG A 2 -8.57 -50.81 -51.59
N GLU A 3 -8.85 -49.96 -50.60
CA GLU A 3 -9.57 -50.23 -49.33
C GLU A 3 -8.68 -50.94 -48.29
N ALA A 4 -8.32 -50.21 -47.23
CA ALA A 4 -7.78 -50.76 -46.00
C ALA A 4 -8.47 -50.10 -44.79
N HIS A 5 -9.24 -50.94 -44.10
CA HIS A 5 -9.86 -50.71 -42.81
C HIS A 5 -8.82 -50.55 -41.69
N HIS A 6 -9.12 -49.67 -40.72
CA HIS A 6 -8.90 -49.77 -39.25
C HIS A 6 -9.09 -48.33 -38.71
N GLY A 7 -9.97 -47.99 -37.77
CA GLY A 7 -10.46 -48.68 -36.59
C GLY A 7 -10.53 -47.62 -35.49
N ARG A 8 -11.57 -46.77 -35.51
CA ARG A 8 -11.79 -45.69 -34.53
C ARG A 8 -12.14 -46.29 -33.16
N ARG A 9 -11.28 -46.14 -32.15
CA ARG A 9 -11.67 -46.30 -30.74
C ARG A 9 -12.16 -44.97 -30.18
N ARG A 10 -13.47 -44.90 -29.89
CA ARG A 10 -14.10 -43.88 -29.04
C ARG A 10 -13.89 -44.30 -27.57
N SER A 11 -13.11 -43.54 -26.80
CA SER A 11 -13.12 -43.63 -25.34
C SER A 11 -14.09 -42.58 -24.80
N GLY A 12 -15.30 -43.04 -24.45
CA GLY A 12 -16.28 -42.25 -23.73
C GLY A 12 -15.83 -42.05 -22.28
N LEU A 13 -15.63 -40.79 -21.89
CA LEU A 13 -15.56 -40.40 -20.49
C LEU A 13 -16.96 -40.00 -20.03
N ARG A 14 -17.47 -40.83 -19.11
CA ARG A 14 -18.76 -40.71 -18.45
C ARG A 14 -18.76 -39.47 -17.56
N THR A 15 -19.77 -38.63 -17.74
CA THR A 15 -20.19 -37.60 -16.79
C THR A 15 -20.67 -38.25 -15.49
N PRO A 16 -20.21 -37.83 -14.31
CA PRO A 16 -20.90 -38.17 -13.07
C PRO A 16 -22.12 -37.26 -12.90
N ALA A 17 -23.29 -37.88 -12.91
CA ALA A 17 -24.56 -37.25 -12.55
C ALA A 17 -24.53 -36.83 -11.07
N CYS A 18 -24.69 -35.54 -10.79
CA CYS A 18 -24.93 -35.04 -9.45
C CYS A 18 -26.36 -35.43 -9.02
N ARG A 19 -26.45 -36.35 -8.05
CA ARG A 19 -27.67 -36.60 -7.27
C ARG A 19 -27.97 -35.38 -6.40
N ALA A 20 -29.17 -34.82 -6.56
CA ALA A 20 -29.76 -33.89 -5.60
C ALA A 20 -30.16 -34.63 -4.31
N PRO A 21 -30.05 -34.01 -3.13
CA PRO A 21 -30.83 -34.42 -1.97
C PRO A 21 -32.22 -33.77 -2.02
N ALA A 22 -33.23 -34.64 -1.95
CA ALA A 22 -34.63 -34.31 -1.71
C ALA A 22 -34.92 -34.20 -0.21
N GLY A 23 -35.87 -33.32 0.15
CA GLY A 23 -36.51 -33.25 1.47
C GLY A 23 -36.08 -32.00 2.26
N ALA A 24 -36.97 -31.16 2.79
CA ALA A 24 -38.42 -31.17 2.82
C ALA A 24 -38.92 -29.73 3.00
N ALA A 25 -40.16 -29.53 2.55
CA ALA A 25 -40.93 -28.30 2.60
C ALA A 25 -41.16 -27.80 4.03
N PHE A 26 -41.22 -26.47 4.19
CA PHE A 26 -42.36 -25.86 4.86
C PHE A 26 -42.69 -24.51 4.21
N LEU A 27 -43.86 -24.49 3.57
CA LEU A 27 -44.54 -23.31 3.05
C LEU A 27 -45.06 -22.46 4.21
N ARG A 28 -44.88 -21.14 4.12
CA ARG A 28 -46.04 -20.25 4.13
C ARG A 28 -45.71 -18.88 3.53
N ALA A 29 -46.41 -18.61 2.44
CA ALA A 29 -46.56 -17.30 1.82
C ALA A 29 -47.20 -16.30 2.80
N LEU A 30 -46.95 -15.01 2.56
CA LEU A 30 -47.97 -13.94 2.51
C LEU A 30 -47.29 -12.64 2.03
N ALA A 31 -47.66 -12.20 0.82
CA ALA A 31 -47.78 -10.78 0.45
C ALA A 31 -49.29 -10.44 0.46
N PRO A 32 -49.79 -9.18 0.33
CA PRO A 32 -49.13 -7.90 0.01
C PRO A 32 -49.58 -6.67 0.86
N HIS A 33 -49.03 -5.49 0.52
CA HIS A 33 -49.38 -4.05 0.76
C HIS A 33 -50.83 -3.67 1.20
N PRO A 34 -51.15 -2.44 1.73
CA PRO A 34 -50.69 -1.12 1.25
C PRO A 34 -50.64 0.13 2.22
N ALA A 35 -50.01 1.20 1.70
CA ALA A 35 -50.37 2.64 1.70
C ALA A 35 -50.41 3.56 2.96
N ARG A 36 -50.12 4.85 2.62
CA ARG A 36 -50.33 6.15 3.31
C ARG A 36 -49.22 6.53 4.28
N GLY A 37 -48.62 7.73 4.24
CA GLY A 37 -49.02 9.03 3.72
C GLY A 37 -48.71 10.03 4.84
N GLY A 38 -47.87 11.04 4.60
CA GLY A 38 -47.47 11.98 5.65
C GLY A 38 -46.52 13.05 5.16
N THR A 39 -47.04 14.27 5.11
CA THR A 39 -46.51 15.50 4.55
C THR A 39 -45.42 16.17 5.39
N ALA A 40 -44.70 17.06 4.72
CA ALA A 40 -43.65 17.94 5.21
C ALA A 40 -44.12 19.07 6.15
N SER A 41 -43.09 19.81 6.61
CA SER A 41 -43.10 21.10 7.31
C SER A 41 -43.33 20.99 8.83
N SER A 42 -42.80 21.83 9.71
CA SER A 42 -41.72 22.83 9.70
C SER A 42 -41.66 23.41 11.13
N ARG A 43 -40.57 24.11 11.45
CA ARG A 43 -40.43 25.19 12.47
C ARG A 43 -39.92 24.87 13.89
N ARG A 44 -38.77 25.51 14.15
CA ARG A 44 -38.36 26.34 15.32
C ARG A 44 -37.99 25.59 16.61
N ARG A 45 -36.70 25.62 16.99
CA ARG A 45 -35.96 26.63 17.80
C ARG A 45 -36.46 26.76 19.25
N ALA A 46 -35.61 26.34 20.19
CA ALA A 46 -35.25 26.94 21.50
C ALA A 46 -34.74 25.79 22.39
N GLU A 47 -33.44 25.69 22.69
CA GLU A 47 -32.72 26.34 23.79
C GLU A 47 -33.05 25.80 25.20
N GLU A 48 -31.94 25.50 25.91
CA GLU A 48 -31.74 25.51 27.36
C GLU A 48 -31.89 24.26 28.26
N ARG A 49 -30.77 24.01 28.97
CA ARG A 49 -30.59 23.50 30.34
C ARG A 49 -30.61 21.98 30.60
N GLY A 50 -29.44 21.45 30.94
CA GLY A 50 -29.30 20.33 31.90
C GLY A 50 -29.71 20.76 33.32
N PRO A 51 -29.74 19.86 34.34
CA PRO A 51 -28.57 19.02 34.69
C PRO A 51 -28.84 17.65 35.37
N ARG A 52 -27.74 16.89 35.55
CA ARG A 52 -27.39 15.95 36.65
C ARG A 52 -28.00 14.52 36.75
N ARG A 53 -27.05 13.56 36.77
CA ARG A 53 -26.91 12.32 37.61
C ARG A 53 -28.00 11.25 37.42
N SER A 54 -27.73 9.95 37.18
CA SER A 54 -26.82 9.06 37.90
C SER A 54 -26.81 7.64 37.27
N ALA A 55 -25.68 6.94 37.47
CA ALA A 55 -25.47 5.49 37.62
C ALA A 55 -26.39 4.46 36.91
N ALA A 56 -25.80 3.57 36.10
CA ALA A 56 -25.48 2.19 36.51
C ALA A 56 -25.32 1.21 35.31
N ARG A 57 -24.20 0.47 35.34
CA ARG A 57 -24.04 -0.97 35.03
C ARG A 57 -24.51 -1.50 33.66
N GLY A 58 -23.56 -2.03 32.88
CA GLY A 58 -23.83 -3.16 31.98
C GLY A 58 -23.03 -3.17 30.67
N SER A 59 -21.89 -3.84 30.63
CA SER A 59 -21.34 -4.43 29.41
C SER A 59 -20.44 -5.61 29.79
N PRO A 60 -20.20 -6.62 28.92
CA PRO A 60 -20.82 -6.87 27.61
C PRO A 60 -21.28 -8.34 27.43
N HIS A 61 -22.31 -8.54 26.59
CA HIS A 61 -22.62 -9.85 26.04
C HIS A 61 -21.48 -10.33 25.13
N ARG A 62 -20.74 -11.35 25.58
CA ARG A 62 -19.81 -12.15 24.77
C ARG A 62 -20.57 -12.78 23.61
N ARG A 63 -20.40 -12.26 22.39
CA ARG A 63 -20.77 -12.98 21.16
C ARG A 63 -19.74 -14.08 20.93
N ARG A 64 -20.17 -15.33 21.10
CA ARG A 64 -19.41 -16.53 20.75
C ARG A 64 -19.13 -16.51 19.25
N ARG A 65 -17.86 -16.42 18.86
CA ARG A 65 -17.40 -16.66 17.49
C ARG A 65 -17.52 -18.15 17.22
N CYS A 66 -18.42 -18.54 16.32
CA CYS A 66 -18.38 -19.86 15.69
C CYS A 66 -17.16 -19.90 14.76
N VAL A 67 -16.23 -20.81 15.04
CA VAL A 67 -15.10 -21.13 14.16
C VAL A 67 -15.54 -22.25 13.22
N PRO A 68 -15.55 -22.05 11.89
CA PRO A 68 -15.67 -23.17 10.97
C PRO A 68 -14.36 -23.98 10.99
N ARG A 69 -14.48 -25.28 11.25
CA ARG A 69 -13.40 -26.25 11.20
C ARG A 69 -12.97 -26.51 9.75
N GLY A 70 -11.66 -26.55 9.52
CA GLY A 70 -11.01 -27.47 8.59
C GLY A 70 -10.76 -26.99 7.17
N CYS A 71 -9.51 -26.61 6.90
CA CYS A 71 -8.78 -26.90 5.66
C CYS A 71 -7.29 -26.92 6.03
N ASP A 72 -6.71 -28.12 6.18
CA ASP A 72 -5.27 -28.29 6.36
C ASP A 72 -4.53 -27.95 5.04
N PRO A 73 -3.38 -27.25 5.09
CA PRO A 73 -2.54 -27.07 3.91
C PRO A 73 -1.82 -28.38 3.53
N PRO A 74 -1.53 -28.62 2.23
CA PRO A 74 -0.86 -29.84 1.80
C PRO A 74 0.58 -29.89 2.31
N ARG A 75 0.97 -31.05 2.85
CA ARG A 75 2.35 -31.37 3.24
C ARG A 75 3.21 -31.53 1.98
N ILE A 76 4.24 -30.71 1.85
CA ILE A 76 5.27 -30.84 0.81
C ILE A 76 6.28 -31.88 1.30
N ASP A 77 6.41 -32.97 0.55
CA ASP A 77 7.42 -34.00 0.75
C ASP A 77 8.78 -33.49 0.24
N HIS A 78 9.78 -33.46 1.12
CA HIS A 78 11.17 -33.16 0.77
C HIS A 78 11.98 -34.45 0.80
N SER A 79 11.76 -35.29 -0.19
CA SER A 79 12.61 -36.45 -0.47
C SER A 79 13.08 -36.43 -1.92
N ASP A 80 14.07 -35.56 -2.21
CA ASP A 80 15.03 -35.87 -3.27
C ASP A 80 16.36 -35.12 -3.07
N ARG A 81 17.35 -35.81 -2.52
CA ARG A 81 18.75 -35.35 -2.46
C ARG A 81 19.49 -35.91 -3.68
N GLY A 82 19.46 -35.17 -4.78
CA GLY A 82 20.33 -35.38 -5.94
C GLY A 82 21.62 -34.56 -5.82
N LEU A 83 22.77 -35.24 -5.94
CA LEU A 83 24.13 -34.71 -5.83
C LEU A 83 24.43 -33.60 -6.86
N ARG A 84 25.18 -32.56 -6.44
CA ARG A 84 25.84 -31.61 -7.35
C ARG A 84 27.37 -31.82 -7.33
N PRO A 85 28.06 -31.81 -8.48
CA PRO A 85 29.51 -31.95 -8.56
C PRO A 85 30.23 -30.64 -8.17
N ARG A 86 31.42 -30.80 -7.53
CA ARG A 86 32.32 -29.71 -7.14
C ARG A 86 33.06 -29.15 -8.37
N ALA A 87 33.04 -27.83 -8.55
CA ALA A 87 33.91 -27.11 -9.48
C ALA A 87 35.24 -26.68 -8.80
N PRO A 88 36.36 -26.56 -9.52
CA PRO A 88 37.68 -26.27 -8.96
C PRO A 88 37.88 -24.78 -8.61
N GLY A 89 38.70 -24.54 -7.59
CA GLY A 89 38.86 -23.25 -6.92
C GLY A 89 39.48 -22.14 -7.76
N VAL A 90 38.81 -20.98 -7.74
CA VAL A 90 39.37 -19.69 -8.13
C VAL A 90 39.78 -18.97 -6.84
N ARG A 91 41.05 -18.55 -6.78
CA ARG A 91 41.59 -17.76 -5.65
C ARG A 91 40.88 -16.41 -5.60
N ALA A 92 40.09 -16.17 -4.55
CA ALA A 92 39.53 -14.86 -4.27
C ALA A 92 40.65 -13.88 -3.89
N GLY A 93 40.90 -12.90 -4.76
CA GLY A 93 41.60 -11.67 -4.37
C GLY A 93 40.79 -10.95 -3.29
N ARG A 94 41.47 -10.39 -2.30
CA ARG A 94 40.86 -9.72 -1.15
C ARG A 94 39.96 -8.57 -1.61
N SER A 95 38.69 -8.65 -1.24
CA SER A 95 37.75 -7.53 -1.35
C SER A 95 38.14 -6.45 -0.33
N PRO A 96 38.08 -5.14 -0.64
CA PRO A 96 38.45 -4.07 0.31
C PRO A 96 37.54 -3.92 1.55
N LEU A 97 36.64 -4.86 1.82
CA LEU A 97 35.58 -4.74 2.84
C LEU A 97 35.71 -5.69 4.04
N ASP A 98 36.83 -6.40 4.17
CA ASP A 98 37.10 -7.24 5.34
C ASP A 98 37.58 -6.39 6.54
N GLY A 99 36.64 -5.89 7.34
CA GLY A 99 36.95 -5.07 8.51
C GLY A 99 35.88 -4.92 9.58
N TYR A 100 34.89 -5.82 9.69
CA TYR A 100 33.77 -5.67 10.64
C TYR A 100 33.65 -6.75 11.73
N HIS A 101 34.76 -7.37 12.13
CA HIS A 101 34.79 -8.24 13.32
C HIS A 101 36.02 -7.97 14.19
N GLY A 102 35.83 -7.22 15.28
CA GLY A 102 36.81 -7.12 16.35
C GLY A 102 36.88 -5.74 17.00
N ARG A 103 36.37 -5.67 18.24
CA ARG A 103 36.52 -4.64 19.28
C ARG A 103 37.48 -3.47 18.99
N ASP A 104 36.92 -2.27 18.86
CA ASP A 104 37.53 -0.99 19.28
C ASP A 104 36.45 0.09 19.49
N VAL A 105 36.54 0.83 20.59
CA VAL A 105 35.65 1.96 20.92
C VAL A 105 36.17 3.22 20.21
N ALA A 106 35.79 3.44 18.94
CA ALA A 106 36.00 4.69 18.19
C ALA A 106 35.35 4.57 16.79
N SER A 107 34.07 4.86 16.56
CA SER A 107 33.44 6.17 16.61
C SER A 107 31.93 6.01 16.80
N ARG A 108 31.31 6.82 17.67
CA ARG A 108 29.86 6.82 17.89
C ARG A 108 29.08 7.47 16.73
N THR A 109 29.75 7.90 15.67
CA THR A 109 29.14 8.66 14.57
C THR A 109 29.17 7.86 13.26
N TYR A 110 28.14 8.04 12.44
CA TYR A 110 28.03 7.41 11.12
C TYR A 110 27.35 8.37 10.14
N ARG A 111 27.61 8.17 8.85
CA ARG A 111 26.97 8.91 7.76
C ARG A 111 25.89 8.04 7.12
N ALA A 112 24.76 8.64 6.81
CA ALA A 112 23.65 7.95 6.15
C ALA A 112 23.01 8.85 5.10
N GLU A 113 22.92 8.36 3.87
CA GLU A 113 22.01 8.92 2.88
C GLU A 113 20.58 8.62 3.31
N ALA A 114 19.74 9.65 3.40
CA ALA A 114 18.39 9.51 3.91
C ALA A 114 17.40 10.53 3.32
N ILE A 115 16.13 10.17 3.40
CA ILE A 115 14.98 11.06 3.14
C ILE A 115 14.22 11.24 4.45
N VAL A 116 13.87 12.49 4.79
CA VAL A 116 13.02 12.78 5.96
C VAL A 116 11.58 12.35 5.65
N LEU A 117 11.07 11.33 6.34
CA LEU A 117 9.68 10.89 6.17
C LEU A 117 8.69 11.83 6.88
N LYS A 118 9.01 12.19 8.12
CA LYS A 118 8.19 13.08 8.96
C LYS A 118 8.99 13.69 10.11
N THR A 119 8.43 14.73 10.70
CA THR A 119 9.01 15.46 11.84
C THR A 119 7.99 15.64 12.94
N ASN A 120 8.43 15.52 14.19
CA ASN A 120 7.63 15.84 15.37
C ASN A 120 8.38 16.86 16.22
N ASP A 121 7.69 17.90 16.69
CA ASP A 121 8.28 18.82 17.66
C ASP A 121 8.60 18.08 18.97
N PHE A 122 9.76 18.41 19.55
CA PHE A 122 10.26 17.77 20.76
C PHE A 122 10.95 18.82 21.64
N ALA A 123 10.68 18.79 22.95
CA ALA A 123 11.16 19.82 23.88
C ALA A 123 10.86 21.25 23.37
N GLU A 124 11.59 22.25 23.87
CA GLU A 124 11.33 23.65 23.48
C GLU A 124 11.92 24.05 22.13
N ALA A 125 13.08 23.51 21.76
CA ALA A 125 13.82 23.95 20.57
C ALA A 125 14.22 22.81 19.63
N ASP A 126 13.79 21.58 19.90
CA ASP A 126 14.26 20.38 19.21
C ASP A 126 13.15 19.80 18.30
N ARG A 127 13.53 18.89 17.41
CA ARG A 127 12.59 18.02 16.68
C ARG A 127 13.09 16.59 16.69
N ILE A 128 12.17 15.64 16.63
CA ILE A 128 12.46 14.26 16.26
C ILE A 128 12.18 14.11 14.75
N LEU A 129 13.19 13.66 14.02
CA LEU A 129 13.10 13.32 12.61
C LEU A 129 12.97 11.81 12.47
N VAL A 130 12.09 11.36 11.57
CA VAL A 130 12.06 9.98 11.11
C VAL A 130 12.71 9.93 9.75
N LEU A 131 13.91 9.38 9.68
CA LEU A 131 14.71 9.27 8.47
C LEU A 131 14.55 7.87 7.89
N PHE A 132 14.23 7.77 6.60
CA PHE A 132 14.42 6.52 5.88
C PHE A 132 15.78 6.53 5.21
N THR A 133 16.67 5.67 5.67
CA THR A 133 18.05 5.62 5.20
C THR A 133 18.24 4.44 4.25
N ARG A 134 19.08 4.62 3.23
CA ARG A 134 19.33 3.57 2.23
C ARG A 134 19.93 2.29 2.83
N HIS A 135 20.81 2.44 3.83
CA HIS A 135 21.61 1.33 4.37
C HIS A 135 21.32 0.95 5.82
N PHE A 136 20.60 1.78 6.58
CA PHE A 136 20.27 1.51 7.99
C PHE A 136 18.76 1.41 8.24
N GLY A 137 17.93 1.46 7.19
CA GLY A 137 16.48 1.43 7.29
C GLY A 137 15.91 2.69 7.93
N LYS A 138 14.76 2.55 8.58
CA LYS A 138 14.11 3.65 9.29
C LYS A 138 14.83 3.95 10.61
N VAL A 139 15.25 5.19 10.78
CA VAL A 139 16.01 5.67 11.95
C VAL A 139 15.33 6.90 12.52
N ARG A 140 15.15 6.92 13.84
CA ARG A 140 14.64 8.09 14.58
C ARG A 140 15.80 8.89 15.15
N VAL A 141 15.78 10.19 14.92
CA VAL A 141 16.89 11.09 15.24
C VAL A 141 16.38 12.33 15.98
N VAL A 142 17.03 12.74 17.06
CA VAL A 142 16.81 14.04 17.68
C VAL A 142 17.71 15.11 17.04
N ALA A 143 17.08 16.17 16.56
CA ALA A 143 17.73 17.37 16.05
C ALA A 143 17.65 18.47 17.10
N LYS A 144 18.74 18.65 17.87
CA LYS A 144 18.80 19.59 18.99
C LYS A 144 18.91 21.03 18.52
N GLY A 145 18.15 21.93 19.13
CA GLY A 145 18.14 23.36 18.83
C GLY A 145 17.69 23.71 17.41
N ILE A 146 17.08 22.76 16.68
CA ILE A 146 16.76 22.88 15.26
C ILE A 146 15.72 23.97 14.99
N ARG A 147 14.85 24.27 15.97
CA ARG A 147 13.79 25.29 15.89
C ARG A 147 14.27 26.69 16.24
N ARG A 148 15.53 26.87 16.66
CA ARG A 148 16.10 28.21 16.89
C ARG A 148 16.25 28.94 15.56
N ALA A 149 15.93 30.23 15.54
CA ALA A 149 16.07 31.06 14.33
C ALA A 149 17.51 31.08 13.75
N THR A 150 18.52 30.83 14.59
CA THR A 150 19.94 30.75 14.20
C THR A 150 20.38 29.37 13.69
N SER A 151 19.47 28.40 13.63
CA SER A 151 19.79 27.02 13.23
C SER A 151 20.13 26.94 11.74
N ARG A 152 21.39 26.57 11.45
CA ARG A 152 21.85 26.29 10.07
C ARG A 152 21.29 24.98 9.50
N MET A 153 20.70 24.14 10.34
CA MET A 153 20.23 22.80 9.96
C MET A 153 18.72 22.72 9.72
N ALA A 154 17.97 23.80 10.01
CA ALA A 154 16.51 23.81 9.96
C ALA A 154 15.97 23.33 8.60
N GLY A 155 16.51 23.88 7.50
CA GLY A 155 16.08 23.48 6.14
C GLY A 155 16.39 22.03 5.78
N HIS A 156 17.38 21.39 6.41
CA HIS A 156 17.69 19.97 6.20
C HIS A 156 16.80 19.03 7.02
N ALA A 157 16.06 19.57 7.98
CA ALA A 157 15.16 18.81 8.83
C ALA A 157 13.72 18.78 8.32
N GLU A 158 13.42 19.45 7.21
CA GLU A 158 12.06 19.49 6.64
C GLU A 158 11.69 18.15 5.98
N PRO A 159 10.42 17.72 6.06
CA PRO A 159 9.94 16.53 5.37
C PRO A 159 10.30 16.50 3.88
N LEU A 160 10.49 15.30 3.33
CA LEU A 160 10.87 15.03 1.94
C LEU A 160 12.28 15.48 1.55
N THR A 161 13.04 16.11 2.47
CA THR A 161 14.43 16.49 2.18
C THR A 161 15.31 15.26 2.01
N HIS A 162 16.04 15.18 0.90
CA HIS A 162 17.03 14.13 0.61
C HIS A 162 18.44 14.67 0.87
N ALA A 163 19.13 14.08 1.84
CA ALA A 163 20.43 14.55 2.28
C ALA A 163 21.32 13.42 2.80
N THR A 164 22.62 13.68 2.90
CA THR A 164 23.54 12.88 3.69
C THR A 164 23.58 13.44 5.11
N TYR A 165 23.15 12.63 6.08
CA TYR A 165 23.11 13.00 7.49
C TYR A 165 24.30 12.42 8.24
N GLN A 166 24.92 13.23 9.10
CA GLN A 166 25.90 12.81 10.08
C GLN A 166 25.18 12.57 11.42
N LEU A 167 25.19 11.33 11.89
CA LEU A 167 24.39 10.86 13.01
C LEU A 167 25.29 10.28 14.09
N ALA A 168 25.04 10.61 15.36
CA ALA A 168 25.64 9.95 16.50
C ALA A 168 24.68 8.90 17.07
N ARG A 169 25.15 7.67 17.28
CA ARG A 169 24.39 6.57 17.88
C ARG A 169 23.98 6.92 19.30
N GLY A 170 22.68 6.96 19.54
CA GLY A 170 22.11 7.10 20.89
C GLY A 170 21.53 5.78 21.39
N ARG A 171 20.85 5.84 22.54
CA ARG A 171 20.22 4.66 23.15
C ARG A 171 18.92 4.27 22.45
N GLU A 172 18.04 5.24 22.25
CA GLU A 172 16.73 5.06 21.59
C GLU A 172 16.62 5.92 20.33
N LEU A 173 17.05 7.17 20.44
CA LEU A 173 17.14 8.13 19.34
C LEU A 173 18.60 8.40 19.04
N ASP A 174 18.98 8.36 17.77
CA ASP A 174 20.27 8.89 17.34
C ASP A 174 20.25 10.42 17.42
N VAL A 175 21.41 11.07 17.41
CA VAL A 175 21.53 12.53 17.47
C VAL A 175 21.99 13.04 16.12
N LEU A 176 21.30 14.03 15.58
CA LEU A 176 21.70 14.72 14.37
C LEU A 176 22.88 15.65 14.68
N THR A 177 24.00 15.46 13.98
CA THR A 177 25.24 16.22 14.19
C THR A 177 25.66 17.06 12.97
N GLY A 178 25.16 16.73 11.79
CA GLY A 178 25.40 17.46 10.54
C GLY A 178 24.51 16.95 9.41
N ALA A 179 24.33 17.75 8.37
CA ALA A 179 23.58 17.37 7.18
C ALA A 179 24.15 18.09 5.95
N GLU A 180 24.13 17.41 4.81
CA GLU A 180 24.54 17.93 3.51
C GLU A 180 23.47 17.56 2.48
N ALA A 181 22.84 18.57 1.86
CA ALA A 181 21.78 18.33 0.89
C ALA A 181 22.28 17.51 -0.30
N ARG A 182 21.45 16.57 -0.76
CA ARG A 182 21.70 15.78 -1.97
C ARG A 182 20.74 16.16 -3.09
N ALA A 183 19.47 16.31 -2.74
CA ALA A 183 18.46 16.87 -3.62
C ALA A 183 17.55 17.78 -2.80
N ILE A 184 17.23 18.93 -3.39
CA ILE A 184 16.16 19.82 -2.96
C ILE A 184 15.16 19.78 -4.11
N TYR A 185 13.89 19.49 -3.82
CA TYR A 185 12.82 19.36 -4.81
C TYR A 185 12.07 20.70 -4.88
N PRO A 186 12.55 21.71 -5.64
CA PRO A 186 12.00 23.06 -5.61
C PRO A 186 10.58 23.14 -6.18
N ASP A 187 10.30 22.45 -7.28
CA ASP A 187 9.01 22.53 -7.96
C ASP A 187 7.91 21.89 -7.11
N MET A 188 8.25 20.84 -6.36
CA MET A 188 7.34 20.31 -5.35
C MET A 188 7.03 21.32 -4.24
N ARG A 189 7.99 22.15 -3.83
CA ARG A 189 7.83 23.03 -2.65
C ARG A 189 6.81 24.15 -2.87
N ASP A 190 6.63 24.57 -4.11
CA ASP A 190 5.74 25.66 -4.48
C ASP A 190 4.34 25.17 -4.92
N ASP A 191 4.14 23.84 -5.02
CA ASP A 191 2.86 23.22 -5.37
C ASP A 191 2.34 22.31 -4.24
N LEU A 192 1.22 22.72 -3.64
CA LEU A 192 0.59 22.00 -2.53
C LEU A 192 0.13 20.58 -2.91
N ALA A 193 -0.31 20.36 -4.15
CA ALA A 193 -0.71 19.04 -4.61
C ALA A 193 0.51 18.12 -4.78
N LEU A 194 1.64 18.64 -5.25
CA LEU A 194 2.89 17.89 -5.35
C LEU A 194 3.48 17.56 -3.96
N ILE A 195 3.49 18.52 -3.04
CA ILE A 195 3.87 18.26 -1.62
C ILE A 195 2.98 17.17 -1.02
N ALA A 196 1.66 17.26 -1.21
CA ALA A 196 0.74 16.26 -0.65
C ALA A 196 1.00 14.86 -1.25
N ALA A 197 1.33 14.77 -2.54
CA ALA A 197 1.79 13.53 -3.18
C ALA A 197 3.09 13.00 -2.57
N GLY A 198 4.05 13.88 -2.29
CA GLY A 198 5.28 13.53 -1.59
C GLY A 198 5.04 12.99 -0.19
N TRP A 199 4.18 13.66 0.60
CA TRP A 199 3.80 13.18 1.94
C TRP A 199 3.09 11.84 1.90
N TYR A 200 2.24 11.61 0.89
CA TYR A 200 1.54 10.35 0.71
C TYR A 200 2.50 9.18 0.52
N VAL A 201 3.45 9.31 -0.42
CA VAL A 201 4.44 8.24 -0.66
C VAL A 201 5.39 8.05 0.53
N ALA A 202 5.76 9.13 1.22
CA ALA A 202 6.60 9.07 2.42
C ALA A 202 5.88 8.38 3.60
N GLU A 203 4.60 8.68 3.81
CA GLU A 203 3.78 8.04 4.83
C GLU A 203 3.64 6.53 4.56
N LEU A 204 3.45 6.15 3.30
CA LEU A 204 3.40 4.76 2.91
C LEU A 204 4.72 4.03 3.23
N VAL A 205 5.88 4.62 2.92
CA VAL A 205 7.17 4.05 3.34
C VAL A 205 7.26 3.92 4.85
N ASP A 206 6.86 4.94 5.61
CA ASP A 206 6.88 4.88 7.08
C ASP A 206 6.04 3.70 7.60
N ARG A 207 4.87 3.46 7.00
CA ARG A 207 3.95 2.39 7.43
C ARG A 207 4.37 0.99 7.01
N PHE A 208 5.01 0.85 5.84
CA PHE A 208 5.47 -0.44 5.32
C PHE A 208 6.85 -0.86 5.81
N THR A 209 7.59 0.02 6.48
CA THR A 209 8.96 -0.27 6.94
C THR A 209 9.07 -0.34 8.46
N ALA A 210 9.83 -1.33 8.93
CA ALA A 210 10.20 -1.46 10.34
C ALA A 210 11.45 -0.65 10.68
N ASP A 211 11.58 -0.28 11.96
CA ASP A 211 12.77 0.41 12.46
C ASP A 211 14.03 -0.43 12.25
N ARG A 212 15.10 0.21 11.79
CA ARG A 212 16.43 -0.38 11.58
C ARG A 212 16.48 -1.55 10.58
N VAL A 213 15.43 -1.77 9.78
CA VAL A 213 15.44 -2.76 8.69
C VAL A 213 15.70 -2.06 7.36
N PRO A 214 16.90 -2.18 6.77
CA PRO A 214 17.22 -1.52 5.51
C PRO A 214 16.48 -2.15 4.33
N SER A 215 16.05 -1.29 3.40
CA SER A 215 15.52 -1.71 2.10
C SER A 215 15.94 -0.68 1.05
N ALA A 216 17.06 -0.96 0.37
CA ALA A 216 17.50 -0.14 -0.75
C ALA A 216 16.45 -0.07 -1.88
N PRO A 217 15.73 -1.16 -2.25
CA PRO A 217 14.69 -1.07 -3.27
C PRO A 217 13.52 -0.14 -2.91
N LEU A 218 13.14 -0.03 -1.64
CA LEU A 218 12.11 0.93 -1.22
C LEU A 218 12.65 2.35 -1.12
N PHE A 219 13.93 2.51 -0.77
CA PHE A 219 14.58 3.81 -0.75
C PHE A 219 14.64 4.39 -2.17
N ASP A 220 15.11 3.59 -3.11
CA ASP A 220 15.20 3.96 -4.53
C ASP A 220 13.81 4.20 -5.13
N LEU A 221 12.77 3.47 -4.69
CA LEU A 221 11.37 3.72 -5.07
C LEU A 221 10.90 5.12 -4.63
N LEU A 222 11.10 5.45 -3.34
CA LEU A 222 10.70 6.74 -2.78
C LEU A 222 11.44 7.89 -3.47
N GLU A 223 12.76 7.77 -3.62
CA GLU A 223 13.59 8.77 -4.27
C GLU A 223 13.19 9.00 -5.73
N THR A 224 12.96 7.93 -6.49
CA THR A 224 12.49 7.99 -7.88
C THR A 224 11.13 8.70 -7.98
N SER A 225 10.19 8.40 -7.06
CA SER A 225 8.88 9.04 -7.05
C SER A 225 8.95 10.52 -6.68
N LEU A 226 9.77 10.92 -5.72
CA LEU A 226 9.95 12.33 -5.37
C LEU A 226 10.57 13.12 -6.53
N ARG A 227 11.59 12.58 -7.19
CA ARG A 227 12.17 13.19 -8.40
C ARG A 227 11.15 13.34 -9.53
N ALA A 228 10.29 12.35 -9.73
CA ALA A 228 9.26 12.41 -10.76
C ALA A 228 8.17 13.44 -10.47
N LEU A 229 7.75 13.57 -9.21
CA LEU A 229 6.82 14.61 -8.79
C LEU A 229 7.42 16.00 -9.02
N ASP A 230 8.68 16.19 -8.64
CA ASP A 230 9.42 17.44 -8.86
C ASP A 230 9.59 17.75 -10.36
N ALA A 231 9.87 16.74 -11.19
CA ALA A 231 9.94 16.90 -12.64
C ALA A 231 8.57 17.15 -13.33
N GLY A 232 7.50 17.35 -12.57
CA GLY A 232 6.16 17.67 -13.08
C GLY A 232 5.42 16.48 -13.69
N ILE A 233 5.85 15.24 -13.42
CA ILE A 233 5.07 14.07 -13.83
C ILE A 233 3.75 14.07 -13.06
N HIS A 234 2.65 13.85 -13.79
CA HIS A 234 1.29 13.86 -13.25
C HIS A 234 1.17 13.05 -11.95
N ALA A 235 0.93 13.75 -10.83
CA ALA A 235 1.01 13.17 -9.49
C ALA A 235 0.13 11.93 -9.28
N PRO A 236 -1.12 11.85 -9.77
CA PRO A 236 -1.91 10.62 -9.70
C PRO A 236 -1.21 9.42 -10.35
N THR A 237 -0.52 9.61 -11.47
CA THR A 237 0.23 8.54 -12.13
C THR A 237 1.39 8.06 -11.26
N VAL A 238 2.18 8.99 -10.70
CA VAL A 238 3.29 8.67 -9.79
C VAL A 238 2.78 7.92 -8.56
N CYS A 239 1.71 8.38 -7.92
CA CYS A 239 1.14 7.74 -6.73
C CYS A 239 0.61 6.33 -7.02
N ARG A 240 -0.14 6.12 -8.12
CA ARG A 240 -0.67 4.77 -8.44
C ARG A 240 0.44 3.80 -8.83
N TRP A 241 1.47 4.29 -9.53
CA TRP A 241 2.68 3.50 -9.82
C TRP A 241 3.41 3.14 -8.52
N PHE A 242 3.64 4.12 -7.64
CA PHE A 242 4.29 3.92 -6.35
C PHE A 242 3.56 2.88 -5.50
N ASP A 243 2.22 2.96 -5.39
CA ASP A 243 1.42 2.00 -4.62
C ASP A 243 1.64 0.56 -5.07
N LEU A 244 1.57 0.31 -6.39
CA LEU A 244 1.74 -1.02 -6.96
C LEU A 244 3.15 -1.57 -6.73
N HIS A 245 4.17 -0.73 -6.94
CA HIS A 245 5.57 -1.12 -6.75
C HIS A 245 5.93 -1.29 -5.27
N LEU A 246 5.35 -0.49 -4.37
CA LEU A 246 5.49 -0.67 -2.94
C LEU A 246 4.87 -1.99 -2.49
N LEU A 247 3.63 -2.27 -2.92
CA LEU A 247 2.92 -3.50 -2.61
C LEU A 247 3.71 -4.72 -3.11
N ASP A 248 4.19 -4.69 -4.36
CA ASP A 248 4.98 -5.77 -4.96
C ASP A 248 6.29 -6.02 -4.19
N ARG A 249 7.08 -4.97 -3.97
CA ARG A 249 8.37 -5.07 -3.24
C ARG A 249 8.21 -5.44 -1.77
N SER A 250 7.03 -5.22 -1.20
CA SER A 250 6.70 -5.59 0.19
C SER A 250 6.05 -6.97 0.29
N GLY A 251 5.89 -7.71 -0.81
CA GLY A 251 5.32 -9.05 -0.82
C GLY A 251 3.79 -9.12 -0.83
N PHE A 252 3.12 -7.99 -1.09
CA PHE A 252 1.66 -7.85 -1.14
C PHE A 252 1.16 -7.56 -2.57
N ARG A 253 1.86 -8.06 -3.58
CA ARG A 253 1.50 -7.86 -4.99
C ARG A 253 0.02 -8.26 -5.22
N PRO A 254 -0.83 -7.36 -5.73
CA PRO A 254 -2.20 -7.74 -6.07
C PRO A 254 -2.22 -8.67 -7.29
N GLU A 255 -3.09 -9.68 -7.25
CA GLU A 255 -3.35 -10.54 -8.40
C GLU A 255 -4.22 -9.79 -9.42
N LEU A 256 -3.71 -9.71 -10.65
CA LEU A 256 -4.33 -8.96 -11.75
C LEU A 256 -4.50 -9.82 -13.01
N GLY A 257 -3.87 -10.99 -13.13
CA GLY A 257 -3.93 -11.84 -14.32
C GLY A 257 -5.05 -12.88 -14.22
N GLU A 258 -5.11 -13.55 -13.08
CA GLU A 258 -6.11 -14.56 -12.74
C GLU A 258 -7.08 -14.07 -11.67
N CYS A 259 -8.22 -14.74 -11.51
CA CYS A 259 -9.12 -14.48 -10.41
C CYS A 259 -8.41 -14.85 -9.11
N ALA A 260 -8.27 -13.89 -8.20
CA ALA A 260 -7.59 -14.10 -6.92
C ALA A 260 -8.26 -15.18 -6.04
N GLN A 261 -9.53 -15.51 -6.31
CA GLN A 261 -10.29 -16.54 -5.59
C GLN A 261 -10.31 -17.93 -6.25
N CYS A 262 -10.54 -18.02 -7.57
CA CYS A 262 -10.70 -19.31 -8.27
C CYS A 262 -9.59 -19.63 -9.27
N ARG A 263 -8.59 -18.74 -9.41
CA ARG A 263 -7.43 -18.88 -10.30
C ARG A 263 -7.75 -18.99 -11.80
N THR A 264 -8.99 -18.75 -12.20
CA THR A 264 -9.36 -18.67 -13.64
C THR A 264 -8.84 -17.38 -14.23
N ALA A 265 -8.25 -17.42 -15.43
CA ALA A 265 -7.83 -16.23 -16.17
C ALA A 265 -8.97 -15.19 -16.27
N LEU A 266 -8.67 -13.92 -16.00
CA LEU A 266 -9.66 -12.85 -16.05
C LEU A 266 -9.99 -12.48 -17.49
N ALA A 267 -11.26 -12.64 -17.87
CA ALA A 267 -11.77 -12.20 -19.17
C ALA A 267 -11.78 -10.66 -19.30
N GLU A 268 -11.79 -10.16 -20.53
CA GLU A 268 -11.88 -8.73 -20.85
C GLU A 268 -13.31 -8.18 -20.68
N VAL A 269 -13.87 -8.35 -19.49
CA VAL A 269 -15.15 -7.79 -19.07
C VAL A 269 -14.95 -7.00 -17.78
N THR A 270 -15.97 -6.25 -17.34
CA THR A 270 -15.96 -5.66 -16.00
C THR A 270 -15.89 -6.78 -14.97
N ASN A 271 -14.75 -6.87 -14.30
CA ASN A 271 -14.50 -7.80 -13.21
C ASN A 271 -14.83 -7.10 -11.88
N ALA A 272 -14.39 -7.64 -10.75
CA ALA A 272 -14.49 -6.96 -9.47
C ALA A 272 -13.14 -6.89 -8.76
N TRP A 273 -13.03 -5.99 -7.79
CA TRP A 273 -11.88 -5.83 -6.91
C TRP A 273 -12.27 -6.20 -5.48
N GLU A 274 -11.54 -7.15 -4.91
CA GLU A 274 -11.75 -7.62 -3.53
C GLU A 274 -10.40 -7.72 -2.81
N PRO A 275 -10.05 -6.72 -1.98
CA PRO A 275 -8.81 -6.73 -1.22
C PRO A 275 -8.61 -8.00 -0.39
N ALA A 276 -9.66 -8.53 0.23
CA ALA A 276 -9.55 -9.73 1.05
C ALA A 276 -9.26 -11.00 0.25
N ALA A 277 -9.57 -11.00 -1.05
CA ALA A 277 -9.22 -12.07 -1.97
C ALA A 277 -7.80 -11.90 -2.56
N GLY A 278 -7.16 -10.73 -2.37
CA GLY A 278 -5.82 -10.45 -2.89
C GLY A 278 -5.78 -9.70 -4.23
N GLY A 279 -6.90 -9.13 -4.71
CA GLY A 279 -6.91 -8.28 -5.90
C GLY A 279 -8.15 -8.44 -6.76
N ALA A 280 -7.96 -8.67 -8.07
CA ALA A 280 -9.05 -8.79 -9.03
C ALA A 280 -9.70 -10.18 -8.96
N ILE A 281 -11.03 -10.22 -9.02
CA ILE A 281 -11.83 -11.45 -9.05
C ILE A 281 -12.78 -11.48 -10.25
N CYS A 282 -13.04 -12.67 -10.80
CA CYS A 282 -13.94 -12.83 -11.94
C CYS A 282 -15.40 -12.59 -11.57
N THR A 283 -16.24 -12.33 -12.57
CA THR A 283 -17.69 -12.11 -12.41
C THR A 283 -18.41 -13.25 -11.67
N GLY A 284 -17.98 -14.50 -11.87
CA GLY A 284 -18.57 -15.67 -11.21
C GLY A 284 -18.22 -15.80 -9.72
N CYS A 285 -17.08 -15.28 -9.28
CA CYS A 285 -16.75 -15.17 -7.86
C CYS A 285 -17.41 -13.93 -7.24
N ALA A 286 -17.39 -12.82 -7.97
CA ALA A 286 -18.03 -11.56 -7.57
C ALA A 286 -19.52 -11.72 -7.25
N SER A 287 -20.27 -12.50 -8.04
CA SER A 287 -21.71 -12.73 -7.84
C SER A 287 -22.07 -13.49 -6.56
N ARG A 288 -21.08 -14.07 -5.86
CA ARG A 288 -21.27 -14.79 -4.59
C ARG A 288 -21.05 -13.90 -3.37
N LEU A 289 -20.60 -12.66 -3.59
CA LEU A 289 -20.32 -11.70 -2.52
C LEU A 289 -21.41 -10.63 -2.50
N PRO A 290 -21.83 -10.17 -1.31
CA PRO A 290 -22.92 -9.21 -1.18
C PRO A 290 -22.55 -7.82 -1.71
N TYR A 291 -21.27 -7.45 -1.63
CA TYR A 291 -20.76 -6.17 -2.09
C TYR A 291 -19.31 -6.33 -2.54
N VAL A 292 -19.04 -5.95 -3.79
CA VAL A 292 -17.69 -5.87 -4.36
C VAL A 292 -17.59 -4.64 -5.24
N ALA A 293 -16.42 -4.01 -5.27
CA ALA A 293 -16.21 -2.86 -6.13
C ALA A 293 -16.05 -3.35 -7.59
N PRO A 294 -16.80 -2.80 -8.57
CA PRO A 294 -16.59 -3.13 -9.97
C PRO A 294 -15.20 -2.67 -10.40
N LEU A 295 -14.53 -3.48 -11.21
CA LEU A 295 -13.24 -3.18 -11.83
C LEU A 295 -13.42 -3.19 -13.34
N THR A 296 -13.42 -2.01 -13.95
CA THR A 296 -13.57 -1.86 -15.39
C THR A 296 -12.41 -2.48 -16.15
N VAL A 297 -12.64 -2.86 -17.41
CA VAL A 297 -11.57 -3.37 -18.30
C VAL A 297 -10.42 -2.37 -18.40
N ARG A 298 -10.73 -1.07 -18.46
CA ARG A 298 -9.75 0.00 -18.52
C ARG A 298 -8.92 0.08 -17.24
N ALA A 299 -9.54 0.05 -16.07
CA ALA A 299 -8.82 0.03 -14.79
C ALA A 299 -7.94 -1.21 -14.66
N LEU A 300 -8.43 -2.40 -15.00
CA LEU A 300 -7.65 -3.63 -14.96
C LEU A 300 -6.42 -3.56 -15.89
N LYS A 301 -6.58 -3.09 -17.13
CA LYS A 301 -5.46 -2.90 -18.08
C LYS A 301 -4.46 -1.87 -17.56
N SER A 302 -4.93 -0.76 -16.99
CA SER A 302 -4.09 0.27 -16.38
C SER A 302 -3.30 -0.24 -15.17
N LEU A 303 -3.93 -0.98 -14.25
CA LEU A 303 -3.23 -1.59 -13.10
C LEU A 303 -2.15 -2.57 -13.56
N ARG A 304 -2.46 -3.42 -14.54
CA ARG A 304 -1.49 -4.37 -15.12
C ARG A 304 -0.30 -3.62 -15.73
N TYR A 305 -0.57 -2.58 -16.52
CA TYR A 305 0.47 -1.77 -17.15
C TYR A 305 1.35 -1.08 -16.10
N LEU A 306 0.76 -0.39 -15.13
CA LEU A 306 1.50 0.31 -14.07
C LEU A 306 2.36 -0.63 -13.21
N LEU A 307 1.89 -1.85 -12.94
CA LEU A 307 2.60 -2.83 -12.11
C LEU A 307 3.89 -3.33 -12.76
N VAL A 308 3.91 -3.47 -14.10
CA VAL A 308 5.07 -4.04 -14.82
C VAL A 308 5.96 -2.99 -15.48
N SER A 309 5.50 -1.74 -15.56
CA SER A 309 6.23 -0.65 -16.22
C SER A 309 7.18 0.05 -15.27
N ASP A 310 8.28 0.58 -15.82
CA ASP A 310 9.05 1.64 -15.17
C ASP A 310 8.27 2.96 -15.17
N LEU A 311 8.78 3.95 -14.43
CA LEU A 311 8.06 5.21 -14.25
C LEU A 311 8.00 6.05 -15.53
N ASP A 312 9.02 5.99 -16.40
CA ASP A 312 8.99 6.67 -17.70
C ASP A 312 7.86 6.14 -18.58
N SER A 313 7.75 4.81 -18.70
CA SER A 313 6.66 4.19 -19.45
C SER A 313 5.31 4.44 -18.79
N ALA A 314 5.24 4.39 -17.46
CA ALA A 314 4.03 4.70 -16.70
C ALA A 314 3.55 6.14 -16.93
N SER A 315 4.46 7.11 -17.07
CA SER A 315 4.14 8.53 -17.28
C SER A 315 3.34 8.79 -18.56
N ARG A 316 3.45 7.89 -19.56
CA ARG A 316 2.73 7.97 -20.84
C ARG A 316 1.26 7.55 -20.73
N LEU A 317 0.89 6.87 -19.64
CA LEU A 317 -0.49 6.45 -19.41
C LEU A 317 -1.34 7.67 -19.04
N ARG A 318 -2.34 7.96 -19.88
CA ARG A 318 -3.31 9.03 -19.62
C ARG A 318 -4.37 8.57 -18.63
N LEU A 319 -4.30 9.12 -17.42
CA LEU A 319 -5.29 8.93 -16.37
C LEU A 319 -6.26 10.11 -16.37
N ASP A 320 -7.45 9.93 -16.95
CA ASP A 320 -8.53 10.91 -16.78
C ASP A 320 -9.16 10.81 -15.38
N ALA A 321 -10.03 11.76 -15.03
CA ALA A 321 -10.61 11.83 -13.69
C ALA A 321 -11.41 10.56 -13.29
N PRO A 322 -12.25 9.96 -14.16
CA PRO A 322 -12.95 8.71 -13.83
C PRO A 322 -11.99 7.55 -13.55
N LEU A 323 -11.02 7.32 -14.44
CA LEU A 323 -10.04 6.24 -14.27
C LEU A 323 -9.19 6.48 -13.02
N THR A 324 -8.73 7.71 -12.81
CA THR A 324 -7.96 8.08 -11.61
C THR A 324 -8.74 7.76 -10.34
N SER A 325 -10.02 8.11 -10.26
CA SER A 325 -10.85 7.87 -9.09
C SER A 325 -11.13 6.38 -8.85
N GLU A 326 -11.26 5.59 -9.92
CA GLU A 326 -11.42 4.14 -9.84
C GLU A 326 -10.14 3.48 -9.30
N LEU A 327 -8.98 3.76 -9.92
CA LEU A 327 -7.68 3.25 -9.47
C LEU A 327 -7.38 3.69 -8.04
N ASP A 328 -7.73 4.92 -7.70
CA ASP A 328 -7.52 5.48 -6.37
C ASP A 328 -8.27 4.67 -5.30
N ARG A 329 -9.57 4.47 -5.52
CA ARG A 329 -10.44 3.67 -4.64
C ARG A 329 -9.92 2.25 -4.44
N HIS A 330 -9.51 1.58 -5.51
CA HIS A 330 -9.03 0.20 -5.45
C HIS A 330 -7.73 0.06 -4.68
N LEU A 331 -6.72 0.86 -5.03
CA LEU A 331 -5.40 0.78 -4.41
C LEU A 331 -5.41 1.28 -2.97
N ARG A 332 -6.14 2.36 -2.65
CA ARG A 332 -6.32 2.78 -1.24
C ARG A 332 -7.05 1.73 -0.41
N GLY A 333 -8.10 1.11 -0.96
CA GLY A 333 -8.80 0.01 -0.30
C GLY A 333 -7.90 -1.19 -0.03
N PHE A 334 -7.01 -1.50 -0.98
CA PHE A 334 -6.03 -2.59 -0.85
C PHE A 334 -4.94 -2.27 0.17
N LEU A 335 -4.34 -1.07 0.11
CA LEU A 335 -3.35 -0.61 1.08
C LEU A 335 -3.92 -0.61 2.50
N ARG A 336 -5.16 -0.15 2.69
CA ARG A 336 -5.84 -0.19 3.99
C ARG A 336 -6.04 -1.62 4.49
N TYR A 337 -6.40 -2.54 3.61
CA TYR A 337 -6.54 -3.95 3.97
C TYR A 337 -5.20 -4.55 4.41
N VAL A 338 -4.11 -4.27 3.69
CA VAL A 338 -2.76 -4.74 4.01
C VAL A 338 -2.24 -4.13 5.32
N LEU A 339 -2.47 -2.84 5.54
CA LEU A 339 -1.98 -2.11 6.71
C LEU A 339 -2.87 -2.24 7.96
N ASP A 340 -4.10 -2.78 7.80
CA ASP A 340 -5.15 -2.80 8.82
C ASP A 340 -5.43 -1.41 9.45
N ARG A 341 -5.15 -0.33 8.71
CA ARG A 341 -5.22 1.07 9.16
C ARG A 341 -5.43 2.02 7.98
N ASP A 342 -6.16 3.12 8.22
CA ASP A 342 -6.33 4.19 7.23
C ASP A 342 -5.04 5.00 7.04
N ILE A 343 -4.76 5.41 5.81
CA ILE A 343 -3.66 6.33 5.46
C ILE A 343 -4.12 7.75 5.83
N SER A 344 -3.28 8.56 6.48
CA SER A 344 -3.70 9.88 6.97
C SER A 344 -3.69 10.92 5.85
N THR A 345 -2.67 10.89 5.00
CA THR A 345 -2.47 11.87 3.92
C THR A 345 -3.54 11.77 2.83
N THR A 346 -4.26 10.64 2.74
CA THR A 346 -5.38 10.51 1.79
C THR A 346 -6.49 11.52 2.03
N HIS A 347 -6.75 11.91 3.29
CA HIS A 347 -7.74 12.94 3.60
C HIS A 347 -7.34 14.31 3.02
N LEU A 348 -6.09 14.70 3.21
CA LEU A 348 -5.55 15.93 2.63
C LEU A 348 -5.65 15.91 1.10
N MET A 349 -5.27 14.81 0.46
CA MET A 349 -5.40 14.68 -1.00
C MET A 349 -6.83 14.84 -1.49
N ASP A 350 -7.80 14.32 -0.74
CA ASP A 350 -9.21 14.40 -1.10
C ASP A 350 -9.73 15.84 -0.92
N GLU A 351 -9.34 16.52 0.16
CA GLU A 351 -9.63 17.94 0.35
C GLU A 351 -9.06 18.80 -0.79
N LEU A 352 -7.79 18.59 -1.16
CA LEU A 352 -7.15 19.35 -2.24
C LEU A 352 -7.84 19.17 -3.59
N ARG A 353 -8.39 17.99 -3.88
CA ARG A 353 -9.19 17.74 -5.10
C ARG A 353 -10.49 18.52 -5.14
N THR A 354 -11.01 18.93 -3.98
CA THR A 354 -12.25 19.70 -3.86
C THR A 354 -12.02 21.21 -3.83
N LEU A 355 -10.79 21.66 -3.61
CA LEU A 355 -10.47 23.08 -3.65
C LEU A 355 -10.52 23.62 -5.08
N PRO A 356 -11.05 24.83 -5.29
CA PRO A 356 -10.93 25.50 -6.58
C PRO A 356 -9.44 25.72 -6.89
N HIS A 357 -8.98 25.27 -8.06
CA HIS A 357 -7.62 25.57 -8.49
C HIS A 357 -7.46 27.10 -8.60
N PRO A 358 -6.45 27.69 -7.96
CA PRO A 358 -6.19 29.11 -8.13
C PRO A 358 -5.91 29.36 -9.61
N ALA A 359 -6.53 30.41 -10.16
CA ALA A 359 -6.24 30.84 -11.53
C ALA A 359 -4.73 31.10 -11.66
N PRO A 360 -4.10 30.75 -12.79
CA PRO A 360 -2.69 31.06 -13.00
C PRO A 360 -2.49 32.56 -12.81
N VAL A 361 -1.51 32.92 -11.97
CA VAL A 361 -1.10 34.31 -11.80
C VAL A 361 -0.32 34.69 -13.06
N SER A 362 -0.94 35.51 -13.91
CA SER A 362 -0.41 35.96 -15.21
C SER A 362 0.86 36.78 -15.11
#